data_AF-A0AAW2UH66-F1
#
_entry.id   AF-A0AAW2UH66-F1
#
_cell.length_a   1.000
_cell.length_b   1.000
_cell.length_c   1.000
_cell.angle_alpha   90.00
_cell.angle_beta   90.00
_cell.angle_gamma   90.00
#
_symmetry.space_group_name_H-M   'P 1'
#
loop_
_entity.id
_entity.type
_entity.pdbx_description
1 polymer ?
#
loop_
_entity_poly.entity_id
_entity_poly.type
_entity_poly.pdbx_seq_one_letter_code
_entity_poly.pdbx_strand_id
1 'polypeptide(L)'
;MSMYGHHTQVLLWIKMRHLPVELWTTEGLSIVESGISKTLYQDEITRACTRLDFACVCVMLDISSKLPKHVIIMIPNEDGSETACKVDIEYE
;
A
#
# COMPACT_ATOMS: atom_id res chain seq x y z
N MET A 1 19.40 3.68 31.32
CA MET A 1 19.55 4.73 30.30
C MET A 1 19.99 4.05 29.01
N SER A 2 19.05 3.66 28.16
CA SER A 2 19.37 3.24 26.79
C SER A 2 18.47 4.06 25.88
N MET A 3 18.95 5.25 25.52
CA MET A 3 18.32 6.13 24.53
C MET A 3 19.07 5.95 23.21
N TYR A 4 18.97 4.76 22.63
CA TYR A 4 19.22 4.58 21.21
C TYR A 4 17.89 4.15 20.62
N GLY A 5 17.08 5.13 20.24
CA GLY A 5 15.95 4.86 19.35
C GLY A 5 16.54 4.27 18.09
N HIS A 6 16.37 2.97 17.87
CA HIS A 6 16.68 2.35 16.59
C HIS A 6 15.74 3.02 15.57
N HIS A 7 16.25 4.02 14.86
CA HIS A 7 15.57 4.58 13.70
C HIS A 7 15.79 3.59 12.55
N THR A 8 15.18 2.41 12.64
CA THR A 8 15.14 1.38 11.59
C THR A 8 13.99 1.60 10.63
N GLN A 9 13.34 2.77 10.68
CA GLN A 9 12.23 3.10 9.79
C GLN A 9 12.74 3.92 8.61
N VAL A 10 12.49 3.41 7.41
CA VAL A 10 12.83 4.06 6.15
C VAL A 10 11.56 4.34 5.37
N LEU A 11 11.58 5.42 4.58
CA LEU A 11 10.55 5.72 3.61
C LEU A 11 10.90 5.01 2.32
N LEU A 12 10.04 4.08 1.90
CA LEU A 12 10.20 3.36 0.64
C LEU A 12 9.01 3.63 -0.26
N TRP A 13 9.31 3.88 -1.53
CA TRP A 13 8.32 3.91 -2.58
C TRP A 13 8.06 2.48 -3.02
N ILE A 14 6.82 2.05 -2.88
CA ILE A 14 6.39 0.74 -3.34
C ILE A 14 5.46 0.91 -4.53
N LYS A 15 5.68 0.08 -5.55
CA LYS A 15 4.81 -0.07 -6.70
C LYS A 15 3.95 -1.31 -6.50
N MET A 16 2.65 -1.10 -6.57
CA MET A 16 1.63 -2.13 -6.53
C MET A 16 1.12 -2.37 -7.94
N ARG A 17 1.41 -3.56 -8.47
CA ARG A 17 0.90 -4.00 -9.77
C ARG A 17 -0.32 -4.89 -9.60
N HIS A 18 -1.18 -4.89 -10.62
CA HIS A 18 -2.42 -5.67 -10.65
C HIS A 18 -3.46 -5.26 -9.60
N LEU A 19 -3.50 -3.98 -9.23
CA LEU A 19 -4.57 -3.47 -8.39
C LEU A 19 -5.89 -3.49 -9.20
N PRO A 20 -6.97 -4.15 -8.70
CA PRO A 20 -8.27 -4.17 -9.36
C PRO A 20 -8.75 -2.76 -9.70
N VAL A 21 -9.33 -2.59 -10.89
CA VAL A 21 -9.85 -1.29 -11.38
C VAL A 21 -10.80 -0.62 -10.39
N GLU A 22 -11.55 -1.41 -9.63
CA GLU A 22 -12.52 -0.99 -8.62
C GLU A 22 -11.86 -0.26 -7.45
N LEU A 23 -10.61 -0.59 -7.13
CA LEU A 23 -9.83 0.05 -6.08
C LEU A 23 -9.16 1.35 -6.53
N TRP A 24 -9.23 1.71 -7.81
CA TRP A 24 -8.72 2.97 -8.35
C TRP A 24 -9.71 4.13 -8.15
N THR A 25 -10.22 4.22 -6.94
CA THR A 25 -11.10 5.27 -6.46
C THR A 25 -10.50 5.82 -5.17
N THR A 26 -10.86 7.04 -4.78
CA THR A 26 -10.37 7.62 -3.51
C THR A 26 -10.62 6.67 -2.33
N GLU A 27 -11.80 6.03 -2.30
CA GLU A 27 -12.20 5.10 -1.23
C GLU A 27 -11.43 3.77 -1.31
N GLY A 28 -11.29 3.21 -2.53
CA GLY A 28 -10.49 2.01 -2.78
C GLY A 28 -9.01 2.18 -2.42
N LEU A 29 -8.43 3.35 -2.72
CA LEU A 29 -7.07 3.69 -2.35
C LEU A 29 -6.92 3.84 -0.83
N SER A 30 -7.90 4.38 -0.12
CA SER A 30 -7.89 4.40 1.35
C SER A 30 -7.93 2.99 1.95
N ILE A 31 -8.66 2.04 1.33
CA ILE A 31 -8.65 0.63 1.74
C ILE A 31 -7.27 0.01 1.52
N VAL A 32 -6.64 0.31 0.38
CA VAL A 32 -5.26 -0.11 0.07
C VAL A 32 -4.29 0.43 1.12
N GLU A 33 -4.39 1.72 1.47
CA GLU A 33 -3.58 2.35 2.50
C GLU A 33 -3.79 1.72 3.89
N SER A 34 -5.03 1.35 4.24
CA SER A 34 -5.33 0.65 5.49
C SER A 34 -4.71 -0.75 5.56
N GLY A 35 -4.70 -1.46 4.42
CA GLY A 35 -4.06 -2.78 4.30
C GLY A 35 -2.53 -2.72 4.36
N ILE A 36 -1.94 -1.54 4.14
CA ILE A 36 -0.50 -1.34 4.09
C ILE A 36 -0.05 -0.69 5.41
N SER A 37 1.13 -1.09 5.88
CA SER A 37 1.72 -0.47 7.08
C SER A 37 1.90 1.03 6.85
N LYS A 38 1.33 1.85 7.75
CA LYS A 38 1.37 3.32 7.81
C LYS A 38 1.91 3.99 6.52
N THR A 39 1.05 4.13 5.53
CA THR A 39 1.28 4.97 4.36
C THR A 39 1.43 6.42 4.78
N LEU A 40 2.36 7.12 4.15
CA LEU A 40 2.63 8.54 4.44
C LEU A 40 2.28 9.44 3.26
N TYR A 41 2.53 8.97 2.03
CA TYR A 41 2.26 9.74 0.82
C TYR A 41 1.87 8.81 -0.33
N GLN A 42 0.99 9.27 -1.22
CA GLN A 42 0.69 8.63 -2.50
C GLN A 42 1.30 9.48 -3.61
N ASP A 43 1.79 8.86 -4.69
CA ASP A 43 2.25 9.63 -5.86
C ASP A 43 1.07 10.38 -6.52
N GLU A 44 1.34 11.52 -7.16
CA GLU A 44 0.31 12.36 -7.77
C GLU A 44 -0.54 11.59 -8.80
N ILE A 45 0.07 10.66 -9.53
CA ILE A 45 -0.62 9.83 -10.53
C ILE A 45 -1.61 8.86 -9.86
N THR A 46 -1.19 8.24 -8.76
CA THR A 46 -2.03 7.34 -7.96
C THR A 46 -3.17 8.12 -7.31
N ARG A 47 -2.86 9.28 -6.72
CA ARG A 47 -3.86 10.17 -6.13
C ARG A 47 -4.90 10.67 -7.14
N ALA A 48 -4.47 10.91 -8.37
CA ALA A 48 -5.35 11.39 -9.44
C ALA A 48 -6.13 10.26 -10.14
N CYS A 49 -5.83 8.99 -9.83
CA CYS A 49 -6.38 7.81 -10.53
C CYS A 49 -6.23 7.88 -12.07
N THR A 50 -5.18 8.54 -12.57
CA THR A 50 -5.05 8.88 -14.01
C THR A 50 -4.33 7.81 -14.84
N ARG A 51 -3.56 6.91 -14.21
CA ARG A 51 -2.93 5.74 -14.86
C ARG A 51 -3.16 4.49 -14.01
N LEU A 52 -3.90 3.54 -14.57
CA LEU A 52 -4.32 2.29 -13.92
C LEU A 52 -3.28 1.15 -14.04
N ASP A 53 -2.02 1.46 -14.33
CA ASP A 53 -0.98 0.46 -14.60
C ASP A 53 -0.34 -0.06 -13.30
N PHE A 54 -0.05 0.85 -12.36
CA PHE A 54 0.47 0.53 -11.02
C PHE A 54 0.21 1.68 -10.05
N ALA A 55 -0.15 1.35 -8.80
CA ALA A 55 -0.25 2.33 -7.73
C ALA A 55 1.13 2.51 -7.07
N CYS A 56 1.59 3.74 -6.88
CA CYS A 56 2.86 4.05 -6.22
C CYS A 56 2.58 4.79 -4.91
N VAL A 57 3.02 4.21 -3.79
CA VAL A 57 2.82 4.80 -2.47
C VAL A 57 4.10 4.78 -1.66
N CYS A 58 4.29 5.81 -0.85
CA CYS A 58 5.38 5.95 0.10
C CYS A 58 4.93 5.41 1.46
N VAL A 59 5.62 4.36 1.91
CA VAL A 59 5.32 3.66 3.16
C VAL A 59 6.49 3.76 4.11
N MET A 60 6.18 3.87 5.40
CA MET A 60 7.19 3.77 6.44
C MET A 60 7.38 2.31 6.82
N LEU A 61 8.50 1.73 6.39
CA LEU A 61 8.83 0.34 6.67
C LEU A 61 9.95 0.26 7.70
N ASP A 62 9.81 -0.66 8.64
CA ASP A 62 10.89 -1.03 9.54
C ASP A 62 11.79 -2.07 8.88
N ILE A 63 13.07 -1.74 8.64
CA ILE A 63 14.05 -2.60 7.97
C ILE A 63 14.48 -3.79 8.82
N SER A 64 14.21 -3.77 10.14
CA SER A 64 14.42 -4.92 11.02
C SER A 64 13.33 -5.98 10.79
N SER A 65 12.17 -5.55 10.29
CA SER A 65 11.08 -6.43 9.88
C SER A 65 11.25 -6.93 8.45
N LYS A 66 10.63 -8.08 8.14
CA LYS A 66 10.67 -8.62 6.78
C LYS A 66 9.87 -7.73 5.84
N LEU A 67 10.52 -7.30 4.76
CA LEU A 67 9.90 -6.58 3.66
C LEU A 67 8.73 -7.41 3.06
N PRO A 68 7.48 -6.90 3.11
CA PRO A 68 6.31 -7.62 2.59
C PRO A 68 6.33 -7.73 1.06
N LYS A 69 6.50 -8.94 0.53
CA LYS A 69 6.50 -9.18 -0.93
C LYS A 69 5.11 -9.00 -1.58
N HIS A 70 4.06 -9.10 -0.79
CA HIS A 70 2.69 -8.93 -1.22
C HIS A 70 1.84 -8.41 -0.06
N VAL A 71 0.77 -7.71 -0.38
CA VAL A 71 -0.28 -7.30 0.55
C VAL A 71 -1.59 -7.95 0.15
N ILE A 72 -2.40 -8.29 1.15
CA ILE A 72 -3.77 -8.79 0.95
C ILE A 72 -4.70 -7.61 1.22
N ILE A 73 -5.44 -7.20 0.21
CA ILE A 73 -6.40 -6.11 0.29
C ILE A 73 -7.80 -6.72 0.34
N MET A 74 -8.58 -6.37 1.35
CA MET A 74 -9.97 -6.80 1.47
C MET A 74 -10.86 -5.80 0.73
N ILE A 75 -11.53 -6.26 -0.33
CA ILE A 75 -12.40 -5.43 -1.16
C ILE A 75 -13.84 -5.70 -0.75
N PRO A 76 -14.57 -4.73 -0.22
CA PRO A 76 -15.99 -4.89 0.07
C PRO A 76 -16.76 -5.00 -1.25
N ASN A 77 -17.54 -6.07 -1.41
CA ASN A 77 -18.45 -6.28 -2.53
C ASN A 77 -19.85 -5.74 -2.20
N GLU A 78 -20.67 -5.52 -3.23
CA GLU A 78 -22.05 -5.01 -3.09
C GLU A 78 -22.97 -5.93 -2.26
N ASP A 79 -22.67 -7.23 -2.23
CA ASP A 79 -23.41 -8.23 -1.44
C ASP A 79 -23.04 -8.21 0.06
N GLY A 80 -22.10 -7.34 0.46
CA GLY A 80 -21.56 -7.28 1.82
C GLY A 80 -20.50 -8.34 2.14
N SER A 81 -20.15 -9.18 1.17
CA SER A 81 -18.99 -10.07 1.23
C SER A 81 -17.71 -9.28 0.95
N GLU A 82 -16.55 -9.78 1.40
CA GLU A 82 -15.25 -9.17 1.12
C GLU A 82 -14.37 -10.09 0.28
N THR A 83 -13.80 -9.57 -0.81
CA THR A 83 -12.87 -10.31 -1.67
C THR A 83 -11.44 -10.00 -1.27
N ALA A 84 -10.65 -11.03 -0.95
CA ALA A 84 -9.22 -10.88 -0.70
C ALA A 84 -8.46 -10.81 -2.02
N CYS A 85 -7.91 -9.64 -2.34
CA CYS A 85 -7.04 -9.44 -3.49
C CYS A 85 -5.58 -9.39 -3.05
N LYS A 86 -4.78 -10.34 -3.56
CA LYS A 86 -3.34 -10.33 -3.36
C LYS A 86 -2.70 -9.39 -4.38
N VAL A 87 -2.01 -8.38 -3.88
CA VAL A 87 -1.30 -7.39 -4.68
C VAL A 87 0.19 -7.59 -4.44
N ASP A 88 0.95 -7.77 -5.52
CA ASP A 88 2.40 -7.88 -5.44
C ASP A 88 3.04 -6.50 -5.26
N ILE A 89 4.03 -6.45 -4.38
CA ILE A 89 4.76 -5.24 -4.02
C ILE A 89 6.14 -5.30 -4.64
N GLU A 90 6.44 -4.30 -5.48
CA GLU A 90 7.78 -4.04 -6.00
C GLU A 90 8.35 -2.81 -5.30
N TYR A 91 9.57 -2.95 -4.79
CA TYR A 91 10.32 -1.83 -4.17
C TYR A 91 11.10 -1.09 -5.26
N GLU A 92 11.08 0.24 -5.23
CA GLU A 92 11.95 1.09 -6.06
C GLU A 92 13.18 1.57 -5.27
#